data_AF-A0AAU2MVE6-F1
#
_entry.id   AF-A0AAU2MVE6-F1
#
_cell.length_a   1.000
_cell.length_b   1.000
_cell.length_c   1.000
_cell.angle_alpha   90.00
_cell.angle_beta   90.00
_cell.angle_gamma   90.00
#
_symmetry.space_group_name_H-M   'P 1'
#
loop_
_entity.id
_entity.type
_entity.pdbx_description
1 polymer ?
#
loop_
_entity_poly.entity_id
_entity_poly.type
_entity_poly.pdbx_seq_one_letter_code
_entity_poly.pdbx_strand_id
1 'polypeptide(L)'
;MTIEPVTELGARGALRLPRARVVLLSAPPATYTAAVDRYLTGAGIARSSARIYRISPTTWGWMLAGQSAPTGPARRGAKPPAVPVAVIDDPVLPEVLAELAAARADEMDADTVNRELSIARKAIGWWQRQGWITCDPTIGIERRPAPPDRTKALAENQIGALWRLDVALREKTFWNRNRLVAGSLGVGVLDGGLSHCTQRRLETVQIGRG
;
A
#
# COMPACT_ATOMS: atom_id res chain seq x y z
N MET A 1 7.70 -20.57 -69.68
CA MET A 1 7.87 -22.02 -69.47
C MET A 1 9.33 -22.21 -69.10
N THR A 2 9.72 -22.60 -67.88
CA THR A 2 9.45 -23.86 -67.14
C THR A 2 9.88 -23.62 -65.67
N ILE A 3 8.99 -23.54 -64.66
CA ILE A 3 8.57 -24.55 -63.65
C ILE A 3 9.69 -25.44 -63.05
N GLU A 4 10.21 -25.04 -61.86
CA GLU A 4 10.41 -25.73 -60.54
C GLU A 4 10.83 -27.24 -60.47
N PRO A 5 11.62 -27.72 -59.46
CA PRO A 5 11.25 -27.60 -58.03
C PRO A 5 12.32 -27.54 -56.91
N VAL A 6 11.92 -26.88 -55.81
CA VAL A 6 11.91 -27.30 -54.38
C VAL A 6 13.13 -28.06 -53.81
N THR A 7 13.77 -27.45 -52.80
CA THR A 7 14.04 -28.16 -51.53
C THR A 7 13.87 -27.22 -50.34
N GLU A 8 12.76 -27.43 -49.64
CA GLU A 8 12.46 -26.94 -48.30
C GLU A 8 13.37 -27.65 -47.29
N LEU A 9 13.95 -26.94 -46.31
CA LEU A 9 14.06 -27.39 -44.91
C LEU A 9 14.77 -26.36 -44.03
N GLY A 10 14.03 -25.87 -43.05
CA GLY A 10 14.57 -25.66 -41.70
C GLY A 10 14.99 -24.25 -41.33
N ALA A 11 14.07 -23.48 -40.77
CA ALA A 11 14.15 -23.12 -39.35
C ALA A 11 12.97 -22.19 -38.99
N ARG A 12 12.10 -22.73 -38.13
CA ARG A 12 11.06 -21.99 -37.41
C ARG A 12 11.72 -20.91 -36.53
N GLY A 13 11.94 -19.73 -37.08
CA GLY A 13 12.00 -18.49 -36.31
C GLY A 13 10.57 -18.09 -35.97
N ALA A 14 9.99 -18.72 -34.94
CA ALA A 14 8.72 -18.26 -34.39
C ALA A 14 8.90 -16.82 -33.91
N LEU A 15 8.45 -15.86 -34.71
CA LEU A 15 8.22 -14.50 -34.29
C LEU A 15 7.32 -14.59 -33.05
N ARG A 16 7.92 -14.43 -31.87
CA ARG A 16 7.21 -14.19 -30.62
C ARG A 16 6.48 -12.86 -30.81
N LEU A 17 5.26 -12.94 -31.34
CA LEU A 17 4.31 -11.85 -31.20
C LEU A 17 4.15 -11.60 -29.69
N PRO A 18 4.35 -10.37 -29.21
CA PRO A 18 4.12 -10.07 -27.81
C PRO A 18 2.68 -10.47 -27.48
N ARG A 19 2.55 -11.37 -26.50
CA ARG A 19 1.29 -11.78 -25.87
C ARG A 19 0.76 -10.62 -25.02
N ALA A 20 0.46 -9.49 -25.64
CA ALA A 20 -0.33 -8.43 -25.02
C ALA A 20 -1.67 -8.39 -25.73
N ARG A 21 -2.54 -9.38 -25.41
CA ARG A 21 -3.97 -9.11 -25.50
C ARG A 21 -4.23 -7.97 -24.50
N VAL A 22 -4.37 -6.75 -24.99
CA VAL A 22 -5.01 -5.67 -24.24
C VAL A 22 -6.46 -6.10 -24.11
N VAL A 23 -6.76 -6.84 -23.06
CA VAL A 23 -8.14 -7.18 -22.75
C VAL A 23 -8.69 -5.96 -22.01
N LEU A 24 -9.50 -5.16 -22.70
CA LEU A 24 -10.40 -4.19 -22.06
C LEU A 24 -11.40 -5.00 -21.23
N LEU A 25 -11.06 -5.27 -19.97
CA LEU A 25 -11.72 -6.32 -19.18
C LEU A 25 -12.97 -5.90 -18.42
N SER A 26 -13.30 -4.61 -18.36
CA SER A 26 -14.56 -4.17 -17.76
C SER A 26 -14.82 -2.71 -18.08
N ALA A 27 -16.09 -2.32 -18.25
CA ALA A 27 -16.45 -0.90 -18.32
C ALA A 27 -16.02 -0.17 -17.02
N PRO A 28 -15.52 1.07 -17.12
CA PRO A 28 -15.13 1.82 -15.93
C PRO A 28 -16.34 2.02 -15.02
N PRO A 29 -16.19 1.84 -13.70
CA PRO A 29 -17.27 2.15 -12.77
C PRO A 29 -17.51 3.66 -12.71
N ALA A 30 -18.76 4.08 -12.52
CA ALA A 30 -19.12 5.50 -12.55
C ALA A 30 -18.44 6.35 -11.45
N THR A 31 -18.07 5.75 -10.31
CA THR A 31 -17.52 6.46 -9.15
C THR A 31 -16.16 5.92 -8.72
N TYR A 32 -15.36 6.81 -8.15
CA TYR A 32 -14.07 6.50 -7.54
C TYR A 32 -14.18 5.39 -6.49
N THR A 33 -15.16 5.47 -5.59
CA THR A 33 -15.38 4.44 -4.55
C THR A 33 -15.62 3.06 -5.16
N ALA A 34 -16.41 2.97 -6.23
CA ALA A 34 -16.62 1.71 -6.93
C ALA A 34 -15.35 1.23 -7.66
N ALA A 35 -14.51 2.15 -8.17
CA ALA A 35 -13.20 1.82 -8.73
C ALA A 35 -12.24 1.23 -7.67
N VAL A 36 -12.26 1.78 -6.46
CA VAL A 36 -11.51 1.28 -5.31
C VAL A 36 -11.99 -0.10 -4.90
N ASP A 37 -13.31 -0.31 -4.82
CA ASP A 37 -13.87 -1.61 -4.44
C ASP A 37 -13.48 -2.71 -5.43
N ARG A 38 -13.51 -2.39 -6.73
CA ARG A 38 -13.03 -3.31 -7.78
C ARG A 38 -11.53 -3.54 -7.72
N TYR A 39 -10.72 -2.53 -7.39
CA TYR A 39 -9.28 -2.71 -7.18
C TYR A 39 -9.01 -3.64 -5.99
N LEU A 40 -9.66 -3.41 -4.84
CA LEU A 40 -9.45 -4.19 -3.62
C LEU A 40 -9.90 -5.65 -3.75
N THR A 41 -10.84 -5.93 -4.65
CA THR A 41 -11.35 -7.29 -4.91
C THR A 41 -10.63 -7.97 -6.07
N GLY A 42 -10.31 -7.24 -7.13
CA GLY A 42 -9.76 -7.77 -8.38
C GLY A 42 -8.23 -7.79 -8.46
N ALA A 43 -7.51 -7.06 -7.60
CA ALA A 43 -6.05 -7.01 -7.62
C ALA A 43 -5.37 -8.16 -6.84
N GLY A 44 -6.12 -9.14 -6.36
CA GLY A 44 -5.58 -10.26 -5.57
C GLY A 44 -5.17 -9.88 -4.14
N ILE A 45 -5.72 -8.78 -3.60
CA ILE A 45 -5.45 -8.34 -2.23
C ILE A 45 -6.21 -9.23 -1.26
N ALA A 46 -5.50 -9.80 -0.27
CA ALA A 46 -6.14 -10.61 0.77
C ALA A 46 -7.19 -9.79 1.54
N ARG A 47 -8.30 -10.44 1.91
CA ARG A 47 -9.42 -9.78 2.63
C ARG A 47 -8.97 -9.11 3.93
N SER A 48 -8.00 -9.71 4.64
CA SER A 48 -7.39 -9.16 5.84
C SER A 48 -6.67 -7.83 5.59
N SER A 49 -6.03 -7.67 4.43
CA SER A 49 -5.30 -6.47 4.04
C SER A 49 -6.21 -5.42 3.40
N ALA A 50 -7.27 -5.83 2.72
CA ALA A 50 -8.18 -4.93 1.99
C ALA A 50 -8.80 -3.83 2.88
N ARG A 51 -9.14 -4.16 4.13
CA ARG A 51 -9.68 -3.18 5.09
C ARG A 51 -8.67 -2.08 5.39
N ILE A 52 -7.42 -2.45 5.64
CA ILE A 52 -6.36 -1.49 5.97
C ILE A 52 -6.01 -0.67 4.73
N TYR A 53 -5.93 -1.33 3.56
CA TYR A 53 -5.59 -0.68 2.31
C TYR A 53 -6.65 0.33 1.92
N ARG A 54 -7.94 0.10 2.20
CA ARG A 54 -9.04 1.05 1.92
C ARG A 54 -8.85 2.42 2.59
N ILE A 55 -8.11 2.53 3.69
CA ILE A 55 -7.88 3.81 4.39
C ILE A 55 -7.18 4.82 3.46
N SER A 56 -6.22 4.35 2.67
CA SER A 56 -5.46 5.22 1.77
C SER A 56 -6.32 5.72 0.60
N PRO A 57 -6.99 4.89 -0.22
CA PRO A 57 -7.90 5.39 -1.25
C PRO A 57 -9.02 6.27 -0.71
N THR A 58 -9.59 5.99 0.47
CA THR A 58 -10.59 6.87 1.08
C THR A 58 -10.03 8.28 1.32
N THR A 59 -8.79 8.39 1.80
CA THR A 59 -8.09 9.68 1.95
C THR A 59 -7.94 10.37 0.60
N TRP A 60 -7.50 9.65 -0.43
CA TRP A 60 -7.35 10.21 -1.78
C TRP A 60 -8.68 10.62 -2.39
N GLY A 61 -9.79 9.96 -2.04
CA GLY A 61 -11.14 10.36 -2.47
C GLY A 61 -11.54 11.76 -2.00
N TRP A 62 -11.04 12.23 -0.86
CA TRP A 62 -11.23 13.64 -0.43
C TRP A 62 -10.40 14.59 -1.29
N MET A 63 -9.12 14.26 -1.51
CA MET A 63 -8.22 15.14 -2.28
C MET A 63 -8.63 15.24 -3.74
N LEU A 64 -9.13 14.14 -4.33
CA LEU A 64 -9.70 14.13 -5.69
C LEU A 64 -10.99 14.97 -5.79
N ALA A 65 -11.66 15.24 -4.68
CA ALA A 65 -12.79 16.17 -4.62
C ALA A 65 -12.35 17.63 -4.35
N GLY A 66 -11.04 17.90 -4.33
CA GLY A 66 -10.50 19.22 -3.97
C GLY A 66 -10.54 19.52 -2.47
N GLN A 67 -10.70 18.50 -1.62
CA GLN A 67 -10.90 18.67 -0.17
C GLN A 67 -9.80 17.99 0.65
N SER A 68 -9.43 18.60 1.79
CA SER A 68 -8.56 17.95 2.76
C SER A 68 -9.29 16.80 3.46
N ALA A 69 -8.63 15.65 3.59
CA ALA A 69 -9.20 14.52 4.32
C ALA A 69 -9.29 14.85 5.81
N PRO A 70 -10.43 14.58 6.48
CA PRO A 70 -10.62 14.93 7.88
C PRO A 70 -9.60 14.24 8.78
N THR A 71 -9.18 14.92 9.85
CA THR A 71 -8.24 14.43 10.87
C THR A 71 -8.89 14.35 12.25
N GLY A 72 -8.21 13.70 13.20
CA GLY A 72 -8.67 13.61 14.59
C GLY A 72 -10.09 13.03 14.78
N PRO A 73 -10.92 13.59 15.68
CA PRO A 73 -12.28 13.12 15.94
C PRO A 73 -13.21 13.15 14.72
N ALA A 74 -13.00 14.11 13.81
CA ALA A 74 -13.82 14.28 12.61
C ALA A 74 -13.68 13.13 11.60
N ARG A 75 -12.65 12.26 11.75
CA ARG A 75 -12.51 11.04 10.93
C ARG A 75 -13.66 10.05 11.13
N ARG A 76 -14.28 10.01 12.32
CA ARG A 76 -15.28 8.99 12.64
C ARG A 76 -16.58 9.29 11.90
N GLY A 77 -16.98 8.37 11.01
CA GLY A 77 -18.20 8.48 10.22
C GLY A 77 -18.08 9.37 8.98
N ALA A 78 -16.92 10.01 8.76
CA ALA A 78 -16.69 10.79 7.56
C ALA A 78 -16.70 9.91 6.31
N LYS A 79 -17.52 10.29 5.33
CA LYS A 79 -17.63 9.62 4.04
C LYS A 79 -17.07 10.54 2.95
N PRO A 80 -16.14 10.06 2.11
CA PRO A 80 -15.59 10.87 1.04
C PRO A 80 -16.71 11.29 0.06
N PRO A 81 -16.59 12.48 -0.55
CA PRO A 81 -17.50 12.93 -1.60
C PRO A 81 -17.58 11.92 -2.75
N ALA A 82 -18.72 11.87 -3.43
CA ALA A 82 -18.87 11.04 -4.62
C ALA A 82 -18.14 11.69 -5.80
N VAL A 83 -16.94 11.21 -6.09
CA VAL A 83 -16.13 11.67 -7.23
C VAL A 83 -16.32 10.73 -8.43
N PRO A 84 -16.67 11.23 -9.62
CA PRO A 84 -16.69 10.42 -10.84
C PRO A 84 -15.28 9.92 -11.18
N VAL A 85 -15.14 8.67 -11.64
CA VAL A 85 -13.79 8.14 -11.98
C VAL A 85 -13.14 8.91 -13.14
N ALA A 86 -13.96 9.47 -14.03
CA ALA A 86 -13.50 10.23 -15.19
C ALA A 86 -12.76 11.53 -14.82
N VAL A 87 -12.98 12.08 -13.62
CA VAL A 87 -12.26 13.28 -13.14
C VAL A 87 -10.76 13.00 -13.01
N ILE A 88 -10.34 11.73 -12.87
CA ILE A 88 -8.94 11.35 -12.76
C ILE A 88 -8.13 11.70 -14.02
N ASP A 89 -8.76 11.74 -15.19
CA ASP A 89 -8.12 12.09 -16.46
C ASP A 89 -8.12 13.59 -16.75
N ASP A 90 -8.61 14.43 -15.82
CA ASP A 90 -8.56 15.88 -15.95
C ASP A 90 -7.09 16.37 -15.96
N PRO A 91 -6.65 17.12 -16.98
CA PRO A 91 -5.27 17.57 -17.09
C PRO A 91 -4.83 18.57 -16.02
N VAL A 92 -5.76 19.24 -15.32
CA VAL A 92 -5.46 20.19 -14.24
C VAL A 92 -5.32 19.48 -12.89
N LEU A 93 -5.90 18.28 -12.76
CA LEU A 93 -5.93 17.53 -11.51
C LEU A 93 -4.54 17.26 -10.89
N PRO A 94 -3.46 16.94 -11.65
CA PRO A 94 -2.16 16.66 -11.05
C PRO A 94 -1.61 17.81 -10.19
N GLU A 95 -1.80 19.06 -10.61
CA GLU A 95 -1.32 20.25 -9.89
C GLU A 95 -2.09 20.44 -8.57
N VAL A 96 -3.41 20.45 -8.64
CA VAL A 96 -4.30 20.56 -7.46
C VAL A 96 -4.05 19.41 -6.48
N LEU A 97 -3.84 18.21 -7.00
CA LEU A 97 -3.60 17.02 -6.19
C LEU A 97 -2.23 17.05 -5.51
N ALA A 98 -1.21 17.62 -6.17
CA ALA A 98 0.11 17.82 -5.59
C ALA A 98 0.07 18.83 -4.43
N GLU A 99 -0.67 19.93 -4.56
CA GLU A 99 -0.86 20.91 -3.47
C GLU A 99 -1.55 20.29 -2.26
N LEU A 100 -2.65 19.56 -2.47
CA LEU A 100 -3.38 18.87 -1.38
C LEU A 100 -2.54 17.76 -0.73
N ALA A 101 -1.74 17.04 -1.53
CA ALA A 101 -0.81 16.04 -1.02
C ALA A 101 0.32 16.66 -0.19
N ALA A 102 0.83 17.82 -0.60
CA ALA A 102 1.84 18.57 0.15
C ALA A 102 1.28 19.06 1.49
N ALA A 103 0.10 19.69 1.51
CA ALA A 103 -0.56 20.10 2.74
C ALA A 103 -0.79 18.92 3.71
N ARG A 104 -1.16 17.74 3.18
CA ARG A 104 -1.29 16.54 3.99
C ARG A 104 0.05 16.02 4.53
N ALA A 105 1.13 16.17 3.78
CA ALA A 105 2.47 15.79 4.19
C ALA A 105 3.05 16.69 5.29
N ASP A 106 2.50 17.89 5.48
CA ASP A 106 2.84 18.76 6.61
C ASP A 106 2.14 18.34 7.91
N GLU A 107 0.97 17.70 7.82
CA GLU A 107 0.19 17.26 8.98
C GLU A 107 0.56 15.86 9.49
N MET A 108 1.03 14.98 8.61
CA MET A 108 1.18 13.53 8.87
C MET A 108 2.64 13.08 8.80
N ASP A 109 2.94 11.96 9.48
CA ASP A 109 4.27 11.35 9.39
C ASP A 109 4.61 10.85 7.97
N ALA A 110 5.90 10.92 7.63
CA ALA A 110 6.44 10.59 6.31
C ALA A 110 6.10 9.15 5.87
N ASP A 111 6.14 8.17 6.78
CA ASP A 111 5.82 6.78 6.44
C ASP A 111 4.34 6.61 6.11
N THR A 112 3.48 7.35 6.80
CA THR A 112 2.03 7.32 6.55
C THR A 112 1.73 7.87 5.16
N VAL A 113 2.23 9.05 4.80
CA VAL A 113 1.97 9.65 3.48
C VAL A 113 2.61 8.86 2.36
N ASN A 114 3.83 8.32 2.55
CA ASN A 114 4.49 7.47 1.57
C ASN A 114 3.73 6.16 1.33
N ARG A 115 3.16 5.56 2.38
CA ARG A 115 2.30 4.38 2.28
C ARG A 115 1.01 4.71 1.53
N GLU A 116 0.36 5.82 1.86
CA GLU A 116 -0.85 6.26 1.17
C GLU A 116 -0.60 6.47 -0.33
N LEU A 117 0.48 7.19 -0.68
CA LEU A 117 0.91 7.42 -2.07
C LEU A 117 1.24 6.10 -2.80
N SER A 118 1.93 5.18 -2.13
CA SER A 118 2.26 3.88 -2.72
C SER A 118 1.01 3.05 -3.06
N ILE A 119 -0.01 3.09 -2.20
CA ILE A 119 -1.28 2.39 -2.45
C ILE A 119 -2.06 3.08 -3.57
N ALA A 120 -2.11 4.41 -3.59
CA ALA A 120 -2.76 5.17 -4.66
C ALA A 120 -2.16 4.86 -6.03
N ARG A 121 -0.82 4.90 -6.15
CA ARG A 121 -0.12 4.54 -7.40
C ARG A 121 -0.39 3.11 -7.85
N LYS A 122 -0.46 2.16 -6.92
CA LYS A 122 -0.83 0.76 -7.25
C LYS A 122 -2.26 0.65 -7.77
N ALA A 123 -3.20 1.40 -7.20
CA ALA A 123 -4.58 1.44 -7.66
C ALA A 123 -4.69 2.08 -9.06
N ILE A 124 -4.08 3.24 -9.26
CA ILE A 124 -4.03 3.95 -10.54
C ILE A 124 -3.40 3.09 -11.63
N GLY A 125 -2.24 2.50 -11.38
CA GLY A 125 -1.60 1.61 -12.34
C GLY A 125 -2.44 0.36 -12.63
N TRP A 126 -3.25 -0.12 -11.67
CA TRP A 126 -4.21 -1.20 -11.93
C TRP A 126 -5.38 -0.72 -12.80
N TRP A 127 -5.94 0.47 -12.55
CA TRP A 127 -7.00 1.07 -13.39
C TRP A 127 -6.54 1.37 -14.81
N GLN A 128 -5.32 1.87 -15.00
CA GLN A 128 -4.70 2.07 -16.32
C GLN A 128 -4.59 0.75 -17.10
N ARG A 129 -4.18 -0.34 -16.44
CA ARG A 129 -4.15 -1.67 -17.08
C ARG A 129 -5.52 -2.20 -17.47
N GLN A 130 -6.59 -1.75 -16.81
CA GLN A 130 -7.97 -2.07 -17.23
C GLN A 130 -8.47 -1.16 -18.36
N GLY A 131 -7.75 -0.08 -18.68
CA GLY A 131 -8.16 0.94 -19.64
C GLY A 131 -9.24 1.89 -19.12
N TRP A 132 -9.38 2.03 -17.79
CA TRP A 132 -10.41 2.91 -17.20
C TRP A 132 -10.00 4.37 -17.14
N ILE A 133 -8.69 4.59 -17.03
CA ILE A 133 -8.06 5.91 -17.02
C ILE A 133 -6.82 5.84 -17.91
N THR A 134 -6.41 6.98 -18.44
CA THR A 134 -5.27 7.14 -19.34
C THR A 134 -4.10 7.86 -18.67
N CYS A 135 -4.38 8.77 -17.75
CA CYS A 135 -3.40 9.62 -17.10
C CYS A 135 -2.99 9.07 -15.71
N ASP A 136 -1.80 9.45 -15.23
CA ASP A 136 -1.40 9.27 -13.83
C ASP A 136 -1.52 10.62 -13.10
N PRO A 137 -2.55 10.82 -12.26
CA PRO A 137 -2.74 12.06 -11.53
C PRO A 137 -1.70 12.28 -10.42
N THR A 138 -0.88 11.27 -10.10
CA THR A 138 0.16 11.37 -9.05
C THR A 138 1.51 11.83 -9.58
N ILE A 139 1.56 12.22 -10.86
CA ILE A 139 2.74 12.84 -11.46
C ILE A 139 3.07 14.14 -10.73
N GLY A 140 4.35 14.38 -10.44
CA GLY A 140 4.80 15.54 -9.65
C GLY A 140 4.73 15.37 -8.13
N ILE A 141 4.09 14.31 -7.61
CA ILE A 141 4.04 14.06 -6.15
C ILE A 141 5.26 13.24 -5.72
N GLU A 142 6.22 13.87 -5.06
CA GLU A 142 7.43 13.19 -4.60
C GLU A 142 7.23 12.44 -3.28
N ARG A 143 7.98 11.36 -3.10
CA ARG A 143 8.03 10.65 -1.80
C ARG A 143 8.81 11.50 -0.82
N ARG A 144 8.34 11.58 0.42
CA ARG A 144 9.07 12.25 1.49
C ARG A 144 10.24 11.35 1.94
N PRO A 145 11.41 11.92 2.26
CA PRO A 145 12.47 11.17 2.93
C PRO A 145 11.93 10.66 4.28
N ALA A 146 11.73 9.35 4.37
CA ALA A 146 11.38 8.73 5.63
C ALA A 146 12.61 8.73 6.55
N PRO A 147 12.47 9.09 7.84
CA PRO A 147 13.53 8.83 8.80
C PRO A 147 13.94 7.36 8.71
N PRO A 148 15.25 7.04 8.78
CA PRO A 148 15.68 5.66 8.73
C PRO A 148 15.01 4.88 9.86
N ASP A 149 14.47 3.71 9.54
CA ASP A 149 13.81 2.86 10.53
C ASP A 149 14.80 2.52 11.64
N ARG A 150 14.52 3.02 12.85
CA ARG A 150 15.33 2.78 14.05
C ARG A 150 14.80 1.60 14.86
N THR A 151 13.84 0.85 14.34
CA THR A 151 13.29 -0.35 14.98
C THR A 151 14.38 -1.41 15.02
N LYS A 152 15.04 -1.52 16.17
CA LYS A 152 16.03 -2.56 16.42
C LYS A 152 15.32 -3.85 16.83
N ALA A 153 15.74 -4.97 16.23
CA ALA A 153 15.38 -6.27 16.74
C ALA A 153 15.79 -6.39 18.21
N LEU A 154 14.94 -7.00 19.03
CA LEU A 154 15.26 -7.28 20.43
C LEU A 154 16.43 -8.27 20.49
N ALA A 155 17.46 -7.93 21.26
CA ALA A 155 18.56 -8.83 21.53
C ALA A 155 18.09 -10.03 22.38
N GLU A 156 18.80 -11.16 22.30
CA GLU A 156 18.40 -12.40 22.97
C GLU A 156 18.28 -12.25 24.50
N ASN A 157 19.14 -11.44 25.11
CA ASN A 157 19.06 -11.08 26.52
C ASN A 157 17.79 -10.26 26.86
N GLN A 158 17.35 -9.37 25.97
CA GLN A 158 16.12 -8.60 26.12
C GLN A 158 14.88 -9.49 25.93
N ILE A 159 14.93 -10.44 25.00
CA ILE A 159 13.90 -11.48 24.84
C ILE A 159 13.82 -12.30 26.13
N GLY A 160 14.95 -12.73 26.68
CA GLY A 160 15.00 -13.44 27.97
C GLY A 160 14.42 -12.64 29.14
N ALA A 161 14.68 -11.33 29.19
CA ALA A 161 14.09 -10.43 30.18
C ALA A 161 12.57 -10.29 29.99
N LEU A 162 12.08 -10.22 28.76
CA LEU A 162 10.66 -10.17 28.43
C LEU A 162 9.91 -11.40 28.96
N TRP A 163 10.50 -12.60 28.83
CA TRP A 163 9.91 -13.84 29.34
C TRP A 163 9.81 -13.92 30.86
N ARG A 164 10.71 -13.23 31.57
CA ARG A 164 10.75 -13.14 33.03
C ARG A 164 9.77 -12.12 33.60
N LEU A 165 9.14 -11.28 32.77
CA LEU A 165 8.09 -10.38 33.24
C LEU A 165 6.92 -11.19 33.81
N ASP A 166 6.41 -10.74 34.94
CA ASP A 166 5.19 -11.27 35.53
C ASP A 166 3.97 -10.67 34.82
N VAL A 167 3.61 -11.29 33.71
CA VAL A 167 2.44 -10.95 32.90
C VAL A 167 1.59 -12.19 32.69
N ALA A 168 0.29 -11.98 32.45
CA ALA A 168 -0.65 -13.07 32.23
C ALA A 168 -0.19 -14.01 31.10
N LEU A 169 -0.49 -15.30 31.24
CA LEU A 169 -0.11 -16.33 30.27
C LEU A 169 -0.63 -16.05 28.85
N ARG A 170 -1.77 -15.34 28.73
CA ARG A 170 -2.33 -14.88 27.45
C ARG A 170 -1.35 -13.97 26.70
N GLU A 171 -0.65 -13.09 27.42
CA GLU A 171 0.30 -12.13 26.86
C GLU A 171 1.59 -12.84 26.44
N LYS A 172 2.09 -13.78 27.26
CA LYS A 172 3.22 -14.66 26.91
C LYS A 172 2.92 -15.54 25.68
N THR A 173 1.70 -16.06 25.58
CA THR A 173 1.25 -16.87 24.43
C THR A 173 1.16 -16.03 23.15
N PHE A 174 0.71 -14.78 23.25
CA PHE A 174 0.69 -13.83 22.12
C PHE A 174 2.10 -13.55 21.59
N TRP A 175 3.07 -13.35 22.48
CA TRP A 175 4.48 -13.18 22.09
C TRP A 175 5.04 -14.44 21.43
N ASN A 176 4.75 -15.62 21.96
CA ASN A 176 5.23 -16.89 21.38
C ASN A 176 4.74 -17.09 19.94
N ARG A 177 3.45 -16.81 19.70
CA ARG A 177 2.85 -16.96 18.36
C ARG A 177 3.50 -16.04 17.33
N ASN A 178 3.80 -14.79 17.71
CA ASN A 178 4.49 -13.86 16.81
C ASN A 178 5.97 -14.22 16.60
N ARG A 179 6.65 -14.77 17.61
CA ARG A 179 8.03 -15.26 17.48
C ARG A 179 8.15 -16.40 16.46
N LEU A 180 7.20 -17.33 16.42
CA LEU A 180 7.21 -18.47 15.50
C LEU A 180 7.03 -18.07 14.02
N VAL A 181 6.40 -16.93 13.73
CA VAL A 181 6.26 -16.42 12.35
C VAL A 181 7.56 -15.77 11.86
N ALA A 182 8.31 -15.11 12.73
CA ALA A 182 9.60 -14.50 12.38
C ALA A 182 10.73 -15.53 12.18
N GLY A 183 10.61 -16.74 12.74
CA GLY A 183 11.63 -17.79 12.65
C GLY A 183 11.72 -18.54 11.31
N SER A 184 10.74 -18.41 10.40
CA SER A 184 10.78 -19.10 9.09
C SER A 184 11.39 -18.28 7.95
N LEU A 185 11.66 -17.00 8.18
CA LEU A 185 12.39 -16.12 7.27
C LEU A 185 13.69 -15.72 8.00
N GLY A 186 14.79 -16.40 7.67
CA GLY A 186 16.09 -16.15 8.30
C GLY A 186 16.44 -14.66 8.36
N VAL A 187 16.93 -14.22 9.53
CA VAL A 187 17.19 -12.84 9.96
C VAL A 187 15.92 -12.06 10.32
N GLY A 188 15.48 -12.27 11.57
CA GLY A 188 14.23 -11.74 12.11
C GLY A 188 14.24 -10.22 12.36
N VAL A 189 13.58 -9.49 11.47
CA VAL A 189 13.02 -8.17 11.75
C VAL A 189 11.72 -8.40 12.52
N LEU A 190 11.60 -7.86 13.73
CA LEU A 190 10.30 -7.70 14.40
C LEU A 190 9.57 -6.54 13.74
N ASP A 191 9.09 -6.73 12.51
CA ASP A 191 8.27 -5.74 11.81
C ASP A 191 6.82 -5.89 12.28
N GLY A 192 6.60 -5.37 13.48
CA GLY A 192 5.39 -5.54 14.25
C GLY A 192 5.59 -4.81 15.56
N GLY A 193 5.57 -3.49 15.47
CA GLY A 193 5.73 -2.58 16.60
C GLY A 193 5.01 -3.15 17.83
N LEU A 194 5.79 -3.37 18.89
CA LEU A 194 5.24 -3.56 20.22
C LEU A 194 4.19 -2.46 20.42
N SER A 195 2.99 -2.83 20.89
CA SER A 195 1.98 -1.84 21.23
C SER A 195 2.63 -0.75 22.08
N HIS A 196 2.27 0.51 21.87
CA HIS A 196 2.80 1.67 22.62
C HIS A 196 2.79 1.40 24.14
N CYS A 197 1.89 0.55 24.64
CA CYS A 197 1.83 0.09 26.03
C CYS A 197 3.03 -0.77 26.46
N THR A 198 3.51 -1.68 25.60
CA THR A 198 4.64 -2.57 25.89
C THR A 198 5.97 -1.83 25.79
N GLN A 199 6.10 -0.90 24.84
CA GLN A 199 7.27 -0.02 24.71
C GLN A 199 7.47 0.84 25.98
N ARG A 200 6.40 1.49 26.46
CA ARG A 200 6.41 2.34 27.66
C ARG A 200 6.75 1.55 28.95
N ARG A 201 6.36 0.27 29.01
CA ARG A 201 6.63 -0.61 30.16
C ARG A 201 8.08 -1.12 30.19
N LEU A 202 8.70 -1.34 29.02
CA LEU A 202 10.13 -1.66 28.92
C LEU A 202 11.01 -0.47 29.32
N GLU A 203 10.64 0.75 28.92
CA GLU A 203 11.32 1.99 29.36
C GLU A 203 11.24 2.17 30.88
N THR A 204 10.10 1.86 31.50
CA THR A 204 9.93 1.92 32.96
C THR A 204 10.82 0.92 33.71
N VAL A 205 11.03 -0.27 33.13
CA VAL A 205 11.93 -1.30 33.71
C VAL A 205 13.41 -0.94 33.53
N GLN A 206 13.77 -0.17 32.50
CA GLN A 206 15.15 0.32 32.31
C GLN A 206 15.49 1.49 33.23
N ILE A 207 14.53 2.38 33.53
CA ILE A 207 14.75 3.55 34.41
C ILE A 207 14.83 3.16 35.89
N GLY A 208 14.26 2.01 36.30
CA GLY A 208 14.34 1.49 37.68
C GLY A 208 15.63 0.76 38.06
N ARG A 209 16.69 0.85 37.25
CA ARG A 209 18.03 0.31 37.55
C ARG A 209 19.14 1.38 37.40
N GLY A 210 18.85 2.59 37.88
CA GLY A 210 19.86 3.60 38.21
C GLY A 210 20.08 3.62 39.71
#